data_AF-A0A091EV22-F1
#
_entry.id   AF-A0A091EV22-F1
#
_cell.length_a   1.000
_cell.length_b   1.000
_cell.length_c   1.000
_cell.angle_alpha   90.00
_cell.angle_beta   90.00
_cell.angle_gamma   90.00
#
_symmetry.space_group_name_H-M   'P 1'
#
loop_
_entity.id
_entity.type
_entity.pdbx_description
1 polymer ?
#
loop_
_entity_poly.entity_id
_entity_poly.type
_entity_poly.pdbx_seq_one_letter_code
_entity_poly.pdbx_strand_id
1 'polypeptide(L)'
;FPSEDPKWDPNVTEQMERLKQYQNWVVFRMRNAIPKAVNLSILYECNDIKQNEDETPTDFLNRLKEAAQKYTTLDLESVEGKAHLVYLFIGQSADDIRIKLQKEEQREDQGKFLDMAWKVYRNR
;
A
#
# COMPACT_ATOMS: atom_id res chain seq x y z
N PHE A 1 12.28 -6.09 29.13
CA PHE A 1 10.88 -5.72 29.38
C PHE A 1 10.31 -6.74 30.34
N PRO A 2 9.72 -6.33 31.48
CA PRO A 2 9.28 -7.26 32.50
C PRO A 2 8.10 -8.09 32.00
N SER A 3 8.16 -9.41 32.24
CA SER A 3 7.08 -10.36 31.94
C SER A 3 6.02 -10.43 33.04
N GLU A 4 6.33 -9.88 34.21
CA GLU A 4 5.47 -9.81 35.39
C GLU A 4 5.20 -8.35 35.77
N ASP A 5 4.18 -8.13 36.61
CA ASP A 5 3.81 -6.79 37.09
C ASP A 5 4.97 -6.15 37.88
N PRO A 6 5.58 -5.06 37.36
CA PRO A 6 6.72 -4.42 38.01
C PRO A 6 6.33 -3.51 39.18
N LYS A 7 5.02 -3.31 39.45
CA LYS A 7 4.50 -2.46 40.56
C LYS A 7 5.12 -1.05 40.60
N TRP A 8 5.29 -0.42 39.43
CA TRP A 8 5.79 0.95 39.37
C TRP A 8 4.82 1.94 40.00
N ASP A 9 5.31 2.74 40.94
CA ASP A 9 4.58 3.82 41.59
C ASP A 9 4.59 5.07 40.69
N PRO A 10 3.42 5.52 40.21
CA PRO A 10 3.32 6.72 39.38
C PRO A 10 3.71 8.01 40.11
N ASN A 11 3.80 8.00 41.44
CA ASN A 11 4.16 9.18 42.23
C ASN A 11 5.68 9.39 42.34
N VAL A 12 6.50 8.40 41.92
CA VAL A 12 7.95 8.50 41.90
C VAL A 12 8.41 8.85 40.49
N THR A 13 9.07 10.02 40.32
CA THR A 13 9.46 10.55 39.00
C THR A 13 10.22 9.54 38.14
N GLU A 14 11.19 8.83 38.72
CA GLU A 14 11.99 7.83 38.00
C GLU A 14 11.14 6.63 37.54
N GLN A 15 10.15 6.22 38.35
CA GLN A 15 9.28 5.09 38.04
C GLN A 15 8.20 5.50 37.02
N MET A 16 7.73 6.74 37.07
CA MET A 16 6.87 7.34 36.05
C MET A 16 7.57 7.41 34.69
N GLU A 17 8.86 7.76 34.63
CA GLU A 17 9.63 7.73 33.38
C GLU A 17 9.73 6.31 32.80
N ARG A 18 10.00 5.32 33.66
CA ARG A 18 10.01 3.89 33.25
C ARG A 18 8.65 3.43 32.74
N LEU A 19 7.56 3.86 33.39
CA LEU A 19 6.19 3.58 32.96
C LEU A 19 5.91 4.17 31.57
N LYS A 20 6.28 5.44 31.34
CA LYS A 20 6.12 6.10 30.03
C LYS A 20 6.93 5.40 28.94
N GLN A 21 8.19 5.06 29.23
CA GLN A 21 9.02 4.29 28.29
C GLN A 21 8.39 2.93 27.99
N TYR A 22 7.87 2.24 29.01
CA TYR A 22 7.21 0.96 28.82
C TYR A 22 5.98 1.06 27.93
N GLN A 23 5.11 2.04 28.17
CA GLN A 23 3.93 2.30 27.33
C GLN A 23 4.31 2.58 25.87
N ASN A 24 5.32 3.43 25.64
CA ASN A 24 5.81 3.72 24.29
C ASN A 24 6.31 2.46 23.58
N TRP A 25 7.04 1.60 24.28
CA TRP A 25 7.53 0.34 23.75
C TRP A 25 6.43 -0.68 23.48
N VAL A 26 5.38 -0.75 24.31
CA VAL A 26 4.21 -1.60 24.07
C VAL A 26 3.49 -1.13 22.81
N VAL A 27 3.25 0.18 22.66
CA VAL A 27 2.66 0.76 21.45
C VAL A 27 3.53 0.52 20.23
N PHE A 28 4.84 0.73 20.35
CA PHE A 28 5.80 0.45 19.28
C PHE A 28 5.74 -1.02 18.86
N ARG A 29 5.80 -1.96 19.82
CA ARG A 29 5.69 -3.37 19.50
C ARG A 29 4.34 -3.71 18.91
N MET A 30 3.21 -3.24 19.44
CA MET A 30 1.90 -3.51 18.84
C MET A 30 1.81 -3.02 17.38
N ARG A 31 2.37 -1.84 17.08
CA ARG A 31 2.44 -1.30 15.72
C ARG A 31 3.35 -2.11 14.77
N ASN A 32 4.36 -2.80 15.31
CA ASN A 32 5.38 -3.51 14.52
C ASN A 32 5.31 -5.05 14.63
N ALA A 33 4.54 -5.60 15.57
CA ALA A 33 4.47 -7.02 15.90
C ALA A 33 3.41 -7.76 15.07
N ILE A 34 2.44 -7.04 14.52
CA ILE A 34 1.72 -7.53 13.36
C ILE A 34 2.70 -7.32 12.21
N PRO A 35 3.37 -8.37 11.67
CA PRO A 35 3.92 -8.22 10.34
C PRO A 35 2.72 -7.74 9.52
N LYS A 36 2.80 -6.55 8.93
CA LYS A 36 1.87 -6.22 7.85
C LYS A 36 2.19 -7.26 6.79
N ALA A 37 1.62 -8.45 6.91
CA ALA A 37 1.61 -9.46 5.88
C ALA A 37 1.15 -8.67 4.69
N VAL A 38 2.07 -8.48 3.74
CA VAL A 38 1.96 -7.57 2.62
C VAL A 38 0.60 -7.85 2.00
N ASN A 39 -0.40 -7.04 2.37
CA ASN A 39 -1.80 -7.41 2.18
C ASN A 39 -2.21 -6.97 0.80
N LEU A 40 -1.46 -7.48 -0.19
CA LEU A 40 -1.71 -7.28 -1.60
C LEU A 40 -3.07 -7.86 -1.96
N SER A 41 -3.50 -8.93 -1.28
CA SER A 41 -4.84 -9.50 -1.43
C SER A 41 -5.92 -8.44 -1.25
N ILE A 42 -5.84 -7.58 -0.22
CA ILE A 42 -6.79 -6.45 -0.10
C ILE A 42 -6.72 -5.53 -1.32
N LEU A 43 -5.54 -5.22 -1.87
CA LEU A 43 -5.42 -4.33 -3.02
C LEU A 43 -5.95 -4.96 -4.33
N TYR A 44 -5.87 -6.28 -4.46
CA TYR A 44 -6.42 -7.02 -5.61
C TYR A 44 -7.92 -7.33 -5.48
N GLU A 45 -8.41 -7.54 -4.25
CA GLU A 45 -9.81 -7.89 -3.98
C GLU A 45 -10.71 -6.66 -3.75
N CYS A 46 -10.15 -5.51 -3.43
CA CYS A 46 -10.94 -4.30 -3.14
C CYS A 46 -11.48 -3.68 -4.44
N ASN A 47 -12.77 -3.88 -4.67
CA ASN A 47 -13.50 -3.29 -5.79
C ASN A 47 -13.50 -1.75 -5.75
N ASP A 48 -13.30 -1.13 -4.58
CA ASP A 48 -13.20 0.33 -4.41
C ASP A 48 -11.90 0.89 -5.02
N ILE A 49 -10.91 0.03 -5.31
CA ILE A 49 -9.64 0.43 -5.93
C ILE A 49 -9.74 0.33 -7.46
N LYS A 50 -10.85 -0.12 -8.05
CA LYS A 50 -11.00 -0.09 -9.50
C LYS A 50 -11.01 1.34 -10.02
N GLN A 51 -10.41 1.54 -11.19
CA GLN A 51 -10.46 2.81 -11.89
C GLN A 51 -11.91 3.11 -12.31
N ASN A 52 -12.43 4.27 -11.88
CA ASN A 52 -13.76 4.69 -12.30
C ASN A 52 -13.75 5.13 -13.78
N GLU A 53 -14.92 5.19 -14.42
CA GLU A 53 -14.99 5.50 -15.84
C GLU A 53 -14.55 6.94 -16.18
N ASP A 54 -14.83 7.86 -15.25
CA ASP A 54 -14.52 9.28 -15.29
C ASP A 54 -13.13 9.62 -14.73
N GLU A 55 -12.51 8.69 -14.00
CA GLU A 55 -11.22 8.91 -13.34
C GLU A 55 -10.05 8.82 -14.34
N THR A 56 -9.19 9.85 -14.35
CA THR A 56 -8.02 9.85 -15.23
C THR A 56 -7.01 8.79 -14.80
N PRO A 57 -6.21 8.23 -15.73
CA PRO A 57 -5.19 7.24 -15.40
C PRO A 57 -4.16 7.72 -14.36
N THR A 58 -3.88 9.03 -14.31
CA THR A 58 -2.95 9.61 -13.34
C THR A 58 -3.57 9.71 -11.94
N ASP A 59 -4.83 10.13 -11.84
CA ASP A 59 -5.54 10.21 -10.56
C ASP A 59 -5.70 8.82 -9.96
N PHE A 60 -6.04 7.85 -10.80
CA PHE A 60 -6.12 6.45 -10.43
C PHE A 60 -4.77 5.91 -9.90
N LEU A 61 -3.66 6.20 -10.60
CA LEU A 61 -2.33 5.80 -10.16
C LEU A 61 -1.96 6.40 -8.80
N ASN A 62 -2.30 7.67 -8.56
CA ASN A 62 -2.05 8.33 -7.28
C ASN A 62 -2.84 7.68 -6.15
N ARG A 63 -4.14 7.44 -6.36
CA ARG A 63 -5.01 6.75 -5.39
C ARG A 63 -4.53 5.34 -5.09
N LEU A 64 -4.02 4.63 -6.09
CA LEU A 64 -3.45 3.29 -5.93
C LEU A 64 -2.15 3.30 -5.11
N LYS A 65 -1.29 4.30 -5.31
CA LYS A 65 -0.09 4.52 -4.48
C LYS A 65 -0.45 4.84 -3.03
N GLU A 66 -1.45 5.69 -2.80
CA GLU A 66 -1.94 6.02 -1.45
C GLU A 66 -2.52 4.78 -0.74
N ALA A 67 -3.33 3.99 -1.44
CA ALA A 67 -3.85 2.73 -0.91
C ALA A 67 -2.73 1.74 -0.60
N ALA A 68 -1.74 1.60 -1.50
CA ALA A 68 -0.59 0.76 -1.26
C ALA A 68 0.19 1.21 -0.02
N GLN A 69 0.51 2.51 0.13
CA GLN A 69 1.18 3.03 1.33
C GLN A 69 0.39 2.78 2.62
N LYS A 70 -0.94 2.84 2.55
CA LYS A 70 -1.83 2.61 3.69
C LYS A 70 -1.87 1.15 4.12
N TYR A 71 -2.00 0.23 3.16
CA TYR A 71 -2.28 -1.19 3.43
C TYR A 71 -1.04 -2.10 3.34
N THR A 72 0.06 -1.66 2.73
CA THR A 72 1.32 -2.41 2.65
C THR A 72 2.52 -1.63 3.21
N THR A 73 3.58 -2.34 3.58
CA THR A 73 4.91 -1.77 3.88
C THR A 73 5.88 -1.89 2.69
N LEU A 74 5.36 -2.21 1.51
CA LEU A 74 6.15 -2.34 0.29
C LEU A 74 6.82 -1.00 -0.04
N ASP A 75 8.13 -1.01 -0.26
CA ASP A 75 8.83 0.15 -0.81
C ASP A 75 8.42 0.31 -2.27
N LEU A 76 7.62 1.34 -2.57
CA LEU A 76 7.13 1.60 -3.93
C LEU A 76 8.23 2.14 -4.86
N GLU A 77 9.38 2.53 -4.33
CA GLU A 77 10.52 2.98 -5.13
C GLU A 77 11.48 1.86 -5.52
N SER A 78 11.39 0.70 -4.85
CA SER A 78 12.15 -0.50 -5.20
C SER A 78 11.69 -1.10 -6.54
N VAL A 79 12.54 -1.91 -7.15
CA VAL A 79 12.23 -2.60 -8.41
C VAL A 79 11.02 -3.54 -8.23
N GLU A 80 10.97 -4.29 -7.13
CA GLU A 80 9.81 -5.14 -6.84
C GLU A 80 8.56 -4.32 -6.56
N GLY A 81 8.70 -3.17 -5.87
CA GLY A 81 7.58 -2.27 -5.58
C GLY A 81 6.94 -1.71 -6.84
N LYS A 82 7.78 -1.22 -7.75
CA LYS A 82 7.36 -0.73 -9.08
C LYS A 82 6.69 -1.83 -9.89
N ALA A 83 7.22 -3.05 -9.88
CA ALA A 83 6.60 -4.18 -10.57
C ALA A 83 5.21 -4.51 -9.99
N HIS A 84 5.06 -4.58 -8.66
CA HIS A 84 3.75 -4.81 -8.03
C HIS A 84 2.75 -3.69 -8.33
N LEU A 85 3.21 -2.44 -8.35
CA LEU A 85 2.37 -1.28 -8.71
C LEU A 85 1.84 -1.40 -10.15
N VAL A 86 2.68 -1.87 -11.08
CA VAL A 86 2.29 -2.11 -12.47
C VAL A 86 1.22 -3.20 -12.57
N TYR A 87 1.41 -4.34 -11.90
CA TYR A 87 0.41 -5.42 -11.89
C TYR A 87 -0.93 -4.97 -11.30
N LEU A 88 -0.90 -4.22 -10.19
CA LEU A 88 -2.09 -3.64 -9.57
C LEU A 88 -2.77 -2.65 -10.51
N PHE A 89 -2.01 -1.77 -11.16
CA PHE A 89 -2.54 -0.80 -12.12
C PHE A 89 -3.24 -1.49 -13.28
N ILE A 90 -2.66 -2.54 -13.86
CA ILE A 90 -3.29 -3.31 -14.95
C ILE A 90 -4.55 -4.03 -14.45
N GLY A 91 -4.47 -4.72 -13.32
CA GLY A 91 -5.57 -5.52 -12.77
C GLY A 91 -6.79 -4.67 -12.38
N GLN A 92 -6.55 -3.48 -11.84
CA GLN A 92 -7.58 -2.58 -11.34
C GLN A 92 -7.97 -1.46 -12.31
N SER A 93 -7.29 -1.34 -13.46
CA SER A 93 -7.72 -0.45 -14.55
C SER A 93 -9.12 -0.82 -15.04
N ALA A 94 -9.82 0.16 -15.62
CA ALA A 94 -11.11 -0.06 -16.23
C ALA A 94 -11.02 -1.11 -17.36
N ASP A 95 -12.10 -1.85 -17.62
CA ASP A 95 -12.06 -3.08 -18.41
C ASP A 95 -11.47 -2.91 -19.83
N ASP A 96 -11.83 -1.84 -20.53
CA ASP A 96 -11.32 -1.49 -21.86
C ASP A 96 -9.83 -1.11 -21.84
N ILE A 97 -9.39 -0.42 -20.79
CA ILE A 97 -7.98 -0.08 -20.56
C ILE A 97 -7.20 -1.35 -20.24
N ARG A 98 -7.68 -2.18 -19.30
CA ARG A 98 -7.08 -3.45 -18.88
C ARG A 98 -6.87 -4.39 -20.08
N ILE A 99 -7.87 -4.57 -20.93
CA ILE A 99 -7.78 -5.44 -22.12
C ILE A 99 -6.66 -4.98 -23.06
N LYS A 100 -6.44 -3.66 -23.23
CA LYS A 100 -5.34 -3.16 -24.06
C LYS A 100 -3.99 -3.30 -23.37
N LEU A 101 -3.90 -3.03 -22.08
CA LEU A 101 -2.65 -3.15 -21.33
C LEU A 101 -2.16 -4.60 -21.27
N GLN A 102 -3.05 -5.57 -21.04
CA GLN A 102 -2.70 -7.00 -21.01
C GLN A 102 -2.15 -7.52 -22.35
N LYS A 103 -2.63 -6.99 -23.49
CA LYS A 103 -2.10 -7.35 -24.82
C LYS A 103 -0.68 -6.86 -25.05
N GLU A 104 -0.30 -5.75 -24.41
CA GLU A 104 1.02 -5.13 -24.56
C GLU A 104 2.00 -5.59 -23.48
N GLU A 105 1.53 -6.04 -22.32
CA GLU A 105 2.35 -6.75 -21.33
C GLU A 105 3.03 -7.99 -21.94
N GLN A 106 2.33 -8.71 -22.82
CA GLN A 106 2.89 -9.82 -23.60
C GLN A 106 4.00 -9.40 -24.57
N ARG A 107 4.20 -8.09 -24.78
CA ARG A 107 5.25 -7.51 -25.63
C ARG A 107 6.41 -6.90 -24.84
N GLU A 108 6.52 -7.21 -23.54
CA GLU A 108 7.62 -6.89 -22.62
C GLU A 108 7.87 -5.40 -22.29
N ASP A 109 7.08 -4.45 -22.81
CA ASP A 109 7.36 -3.02 -22.63
C ASP A 109 6.58 -2.39 -21.46
N GLN A 110 7.04 -2.67 -20.24
CA GLN A 110 6.37 -2.22 -19.01
C GLN A 110 6.42 -0.69 -18.80
N GLY A 111 7.35 0.01 -19.45
CA GLY A 111 7.52 1.45 -19.29
C GLY A 111 6.42 2.30 -19.93
N LYS A 112 5.56 1.70 -20.78
CA LYS A 112 4.59 2.45 -21.61
C LYS A 112 3.14 2.38 -21.12
N PHE A 113 2.88 1.72 -20.00
CA PHE A 113 1.49 1.47 -19.56
C PHE A 113 0.70 2.74 -19.26
N LEU A 114 1.34 3.76 -18.66
CA LEU A 114 0.65 5.03 -18.35
C LEU A 114 0.26 5.78 -19.63
N ASP A 115 1.18 5.90 -20.59
CA ASP A 115 0.90 6.55 -21.89
C ASP A 115 -0.20 5.82 -22.66
N MET A 116 -0.24 4.49 -22.56
CA MET A 116 -1.29 3.69 -23.18
C MET A 116 -2.63 3.86 -22.48
N ALA A 117 -2.68 3.84 -21.15
CA ALA A 117 -3.91 4.11 -20.40
C ALA A 117 -4.48 5.49 -20.79
N TRP A 118 -3.62 6.51 -20.93
CA TRP A 118 -4.00 7.83 -21.44
C TRP A 118 -4.56 7.78 -22.86
N LYS A 119 -3.94 7.02 -23.77
CA LYS A 119 -4.46 6.84 -25.15
C LYS A 119 -5.82 6.15 -25.17
N VAL A 120 -6.06 5.17 -24.31
CA VAL A 120 -7.36 4.49 -24.26
C VAL A 120 -8.42 5.40 -23.67
N TYR A 121 -8.13 6.02 -22.53
CA TYR A 121 -9.04 6.96 -21.86
C TYR A 121 -9.45 8.13 -22.76
N ARG A 122 -8.53 8.68 -23.57
CA ARG A 122 -8.86 9.76 -24.52
C ARG A 122 -9.71 9.31 -25.71
N ASN A 123 -9.67 8.02 -26.04
CA ASN A 123 -10.38 7.43 -27.19
C ASN A 123 -11.66 6.68 -26.76
N ARG A 124 -12.07 6.82 -25.50
CA ARG A 124 -13.35 6.36 -24.96
C ARG A 124 -14.47 7.27 -25.43
#